data_AF-A0A822CHZ0-F1
#
_entry.id   AF-A0A822CHZ0-F1
#
_cell.length_a   1.000
_cell.length_b   1.000
_cell.length_c   1.000
_cell.angle_alpha   90.00
_cell.angle_beta   90.00
_cell.angle_gamma   90.00
#
_symmetry.space_group_name_H-M   'P 1'
#
loop_
_entity.id
_entity.type
_entity.pdbx_description
1 polymer ?
#
loop_
_entity_poly.entity_id
_entity_poly.type
_entity_poly.pdbx_seq_one_letter_code
_entity_poly.pdbx_strand_id
1 'polypeptide(L)'
;EKSAGNSIILVLGGAKESLDARPSNEYILTLKNRKGFVKIGLANGASLVPVFSFGENDLYDQVPNPQGSKIRKIQIKLQKHLGFATPFFKGRGIFQYAVGFLPNRHAIDT
;
A
#
# COMPACT_ATOMS: atom_id res chain seq x y z
N GLU A 1 -33.85 11.96 -17.02
CA GLU A 1 -32.44 11.68 -17.33
C GLU A 1 -31.69 11.45 -16.02
N LYS A 2 -30.90 10.37 -15.90
CA LYS A 2 -29.99 10.21 -14.76
C LYS A 2 -28.71 10.96 -15.10
N SER A 3 -28.43 12.05 -14.39
CA SER A 3 -27.11 12.69 -14.47
C SER A 3 -26.04 11.69 -14.04
N ALA A 4 -24.86 11.75 -14.66
CA ALA A 4 -23.73 10.93 -14.25
C ALA A 4 -23.40 11.22 -12.77
N GLY A 5 -23.26 10.15 -11.96
CA GLY A 5 -22.87 10.29 -10.57
C GLY A 5 -21.41 10.73 -10.44
N ASN A 6 -21.11 11.55 -9.44
CA ASN A 6 -19.74 11.91 -9.09
C ASN A 6 -19.19 10.92 -8.06
N SER A 7 -17.96 10.44 -8.27
CA SER A 7 -17.24 9.60 -7.31
C SER A 7 -15.96 10.28 -6.87
N ILE A 8 -15.63 10.17 -5.58
CA ILE A 8 -14.42 10.74 -4.98
C ILE A 8 -13.66 9.59 -4.30
N ILE A 9 -12.35 9.55 -4.51
CA ILE A 9 -11.45 8.59 -3.86
C ILE A 9 -10.55 9.36 -2.89
N LEU A 10 -10.42 8.83 -1.67
CA LEU A 10 -9.58 9.41 -0.62
C LEU A 10 -8.53 8.38 -0.17
N VAL A 11 -7.26 8.70 -0.37
CA VAL A 11 -6.13 7.81 -0.03
C VAL A 11 -5.54 8.25 1.32
N LEU A 12 -5.88 7.54 2.39
CA LEU A 12 -5.58 7.93 3.79
C LEU A 12 -4.39 7.20 4.42
N GLY A 13 -3.57 6.52 3.62
CA GLY A 13 -2.51 5.68 4.16
C GLY A 13 -1.66 5.02 3.09
N GLY A 14 -1.11 3.86 3.42
CA GLY A 14 -0.26 3.08 2.53
C GLY A 14 1.23 3.22 2.84
N ALA A 15 1.71 4.37 3.34
CA ALA A 15 3.15 4.55 3.58
C ALA A 15 3.74 3.55 4.60
N LYS A 16 2.98 3.13 5.62
CA LYS A 16 3.47 2.16 6.62
C LYS A 16 3.41 0.74 6.07
N GLU A 17 2.29 0.41 5.46
CA GLU A 17 2.05 -0.86 4.78
C GLU A 17 3.05 -1.10 3.65
N SER A 18 3.43 -0.05 2.92
CA SER A 18 4.36 -0.13 1.79
C SER A 18 5.76 -0.53 2.21
N LEU A 19 6.16 -0.39 3.48
CA LEU A 19 7.46 -0.89 3.96
C LEU A 19 7.45 -2.41 4.21
N ASP A 20 6.25 -3.01 4.24
CA ASP A 20 6.00 -4.41 4.52
C ASP A 20 5.46 -5.18 3.29
N ALA A 21 5.08 -4.46 2.22
CA ALA A 21 4.57 -5.00 0.95
C ALA A 21 5.62 -5.80 0.17
N ARG A 22 5.75 -7.09 0.47
CA ARG A 22 6.69 -8.01 -0.17
C ARG A 22 5.96 -9.27 -0.63
N PRO A 23 6.45 -9.96 -1.69
CA PRO A 23 5.84 -11.20 -2.15
C PRO A 23 5.90 -12.24 -1.03
N SER A 24 4.74 -12.57 -0.46
CA SER A 24 4.59 -13.52 0.63
C SER A 24 3.12 -13.82 0.89
N ASN A 25 2.84 -14.87 1.63
CA ASN A 25 1.48 -15.20 2.06
C ASN A 25 0.98 -14.31 3.22
N GLU A 26 1.79 -13.33 3.65
CA GLU A 26 1.48 -12.45 4.79
C GLU A 26 1.13 -11.04 4.31
N TYR A 27 0.00 -10.52 4.80
CA TYR A 27 -0.46 -9.17 4.52
C TYR A 27 -0.52 -8.36 5.82
N ILE A 28 0.30 -7.32 5.92
CA ILE A 28 0.41 -6.48 7.14
C ILE A 28 -0.36 -5.17 6.94
N LEU A 29 -1.43 -4.98 7.71
CA LEU A 29 -2.32 -3.80 7.62
C LEU A 29 -2.28 -2.96 8.89
N THR A 30 -2.21 -1.62 8.75
CA THR A 30 -2.25 -0.70 9.89
C THR A 30 -3.67 -0.19 10.15
N LEU A 31 -4.54 -1.04 10.71
CA LEU A 31 -5.95 -0.69 10.93
C LEU A 31 -6.28 -0.18 12.34
N LYS A 32 -5.59 -0.69 13.38
CA LYS A 32 -5.96 -0.47 14.79
C LYS A 32 -6.19 1.00 15.15
N ASN A 33 -5.32 1.89 14.66
CA ASN A 33 -5.36 3.32 14.95
C ASN A 33 -5.88 4.18 13.78
N ARG A 34 -6.32 3.57 12.67
CA ARG A 34 -6.76 4.28 11.44
C ARG A 34 -8.27 4.12 11.21
N LYS A 35 -9.07 4.60 12.16
CA LYS A 35 -10.55 4.50 12.10
C LYS A 35 -11.26 5.82 11.77
N GLY A 36 -10.50 6.88 11.49
CA GLY A 36 -11.05 8.23 11.26
C GLY A 36 -12.02 8.31 10.09
N PHE A 37 -11.69 7.64 8.97
CA PHE A 37 -12.54 7.64 7.77
C PHE A 37 -13.87 6.91 7.98
N VAL A 38 -13.83 5.78 8.69
CA VAL A 38 -15.03 5.05 9.12
C VAL A 38 -15.89 5.96 10.01
N LYS A 39 -15.28 6.66 10.97
CA LYS A 39 -16.00 7.60 11.85
C LYS A 39 -16.68 8.72 11.06
N ILE A 40 -16.01 9.29 10.07
CA ILE A 40 -16.57 10.33 9.19
C ILE A 40 -17.72 9.76 8.36
N GLY A 41 -17.56 8.58 7.76
CA GLY A 41 -18.62 7.92 6.99
C GLY A 41 -19.88 7.67 7.83
N LEU A 42 -19.72 7.14 9.03
CA LEU A 42 -20.82 6.92 9.97
C LEU A 42 -21.51 8.23 10.39
N ALA A 43 -20.74 9.28 10.67
CA ALA A 43 -21.30 10.59 11.04
C ALA A 43 -22.12 11.24 9.92
N ASN A 44 -21.84 10.90 8.66
CA ASN A 44 -22.58 11.40 7.49
C ASN A 44 -23.67 10.41 7.00
N GLY A 45 -23.92 9.31 7.72
CA GLY A 45 -24.91 8.30 7.33
C GLY A 45 -24.55 7.50 6.08
N ALA A 46 -23.28 7.45 5.70
CA ALA A 46 -22.83 6.70 4.51
C ALA A 46 -22.77 5.18 4.78
N SER A 47 -23.20 4.38 3.81
CA SER A 47 -23.02 2.93 3.84
C SER A 47 -21.55 2.58 3.62
N LEU A 48 -20.96 1.82 4.54
CA LEU A 48 -19.55 1.41 4.48
C LEU A 48 -19.46 -0.04 3.99
N VAL A 49 -18.74 -0.25 2.89
CA VAL A 49 -18.44 -1.58 2.35
C VAL A 49 -16.94 -1.82 2.50
N PRO A 50 -16.51 -2.76 3.36
CA PRO A 50 -15.10 -3.13 3.44
C PRO A 50 -14.72 -3.93 2.20
N VAL A 51 -13.62 -3.54 1.55
CA VAL A 51 -13.04 -4.23 0.40
C VAL A 51 -11.57 -4.51 0.70
N PHE A 52 -11.12 -5.71 0.36
CA PHE A 52 -9.72 -6.12 0.44
C PHE A 52 -9.35 -6.84 -0.84
N SER A 53 -8.21 -6.51 -1.43
CA SER A 53 -7.73 -7.08 -2.69
C SER A 53 -6.39 -7.79 -2.45
N PHE A 54 -6.20 -8.94 -3.10
CA PHE A 54 -5.01 -9.79 -2.97
C PHE A 54 -4.09 -9.64 -4.18
N GLY A 55 -2.83 -10.06 -4.06
CA GLY A 55 -1.87 -10.11 -5.18
C GLY A 55 -1.10 -8.80 -5.46
N GLU A 56 -1.46 -7.67 -4.85
CA GLU A 56 -0.73 -6.39 -5.02
C GLU A 56 0.74 -6.50 -4.58
N ASN A 57 1.00 -7.22 -3.49
CA ASN A 57 2.35 -7.38 -2.93
C ASN A 57 3.29 -8.19 -3.81
N ASP A 58 2.76 -9.01 -4.72
CA ASP A 58 3.56 -9.87 -5.61
C ASP A 58 4.09 -9.12 -6.84
N LEU A 59 3.63 -7.89 -7.04
CA LEU A 59 4.02 -7.06 -8.18
C LEU A 59 5.43 -6.48 -8.05
N TYR A 60 5.95 -6.34 -6.84
CA TYR A 60 7.27 -5.76 -6.61
C TYR A 60 8.03 -6.52 -5.51
N ASP A 61 9.31 -6.75 -5.74
CA ASP A 61 10.20 -7.26 -4.70
C ASP A 61 10.70 -6.09 -3.85
N GLN A 62 10.94 -6.33 -2.57
CA GLN A 62 11.59 -5.35 -1.69
C GLN A 62 12.95 -5.84 -1.18
N VAL A 63 13.83 -4.89 -0.94
CA VAL A 63 15.07 -5.17 -0.20
C VAL A 63 14.72 -5.66 1.21
N PRO A 64 15.31 -6.78 1.69
CA PRO A 64 15.06 -7.29 3.03
C PRO A 64 15.29 -6.22 4.11
N ASN A 65 14.22 -5.86 4.82
CA ASN A 65 14.20 -4.83 5.86
C ASN A 65 13.50 -5.35 7.13
N PRO A 66 13.99 -6.45 7.75
CA PRO A 66 13.33 -7.03 8.91
C PRO A 66 13.21 -6.02 10.05
N GLN A 67 12.20 -6.18 10.90
CA GLN A 67 12.01 -5.32 12.05
C GLN A 67 13.26 -5.33 12.94
N GLY A 68 13.70 -4.14 13.36
CA GLY A 68 14.94 -3.97 14.14
C GLY A 68 16.21 -3.77 13.30
N SER A 69 16.20 -4.05 11.99
CA SER A 69 17.33 -3.77 11.10
C SER A 69 17.67 -2.27 11.03
N LYS A 70 18.94 -1.96 10.74
CA LYS A 70 19.40 -0.56 10.56
C LYS A 70 18.62 0.15 9.44
N ILE A 71 18.38 -0.56 8.34
CA ILE A 71 17.59 -0.07 7.20
C ILE A 71 16.18 0.31 7.65
N ARG A 72 15.48 -0.60 8.35
CA ARG A 72 14.13 -0.34 8.84
C ARG A 72 14.06 0.83 9.82
N LYS A 73 15.06 0.99 10.70
CA LYS A 73 15.14 2.13 11.62
C LYS A 73 15.27 3.46 10.88
N ILE A 74 16.10 3.51 9.83
CA ILE A 74 16.25 4.69 8.97
C ILE A 74 14.94 4.98 8.25
N GLN A 75 14.30 3.97 7.64
CA GLN A 75 13.02 4.12 6.94
C GLN A 75 11.91 4.64 7.85
N ILE A 76 11.78 4.12 9.09
CA ILE A 76 10.78 4.58 10.05
C ILE A 76 11.06 6.03 10.48
N LYS A 77 12.34 6.38 10.72
CA LYS A 77 12.72 7.75 11.10
C LYS A 77 12.42 8.72 9.97
N LEU A 78 12.74 8.34 8.73
CA LEU A 78 12.48 9.13 7.53
C LEU A 78 10.98 9.29 7.29
N GLN A 79 10.20 8.22 7.38
CA GLN A 79 8.73 8.25 7.26
C GLN A 79 8.10 9.18 8.29
N LYS A 80 8.57 9.16 9.55
CA LYS A 80 8.05 10.04 10.60
C LYS A 80 8.33 11.52 10.30
N HIS A 81 9.42 11.82 9.61
CA HIS A 81 9.84 13.19 9.33
C HIS A 81 9.27 13.74 8.01
N LEU A 82 9.22 12.90 6.96
CA LEU A 82 8.82 13.29 5.62
C LEU A 82 7.35 12.98 5.31
N GLY A 83 6.67 12.16 6.12
CA GLY A 83 5.28 11.76 5.88
C GLY A 83 5.09 10.74 4.76
N PHE A 84 6.11 10.50 3.93
CA PHE A 84 6.14 9.44 2.92
C PHE A 84 7.24 8.41 3.24
N ALA A 85 6.96 7.15 2.94
CA ALA A 85 7.96 6.09 3.00
C ALA A 85 8.68 5.97 1.66
N THR A 86 9.98 5.67 1.70
CA THR A 86 10.75 5.25 0.53
C THR A 86 11.01 3.74 0.63
N PRO A 87 10.03 2.89 0.27
CA PRO A 87 10.32 1.48 0.08
C PRO A 87 11.33 1.35 -1.08
N PHE A 88 12.39 0.60 -0.84
CA PHE A 88 13.30 0.21 -1.91
C PHE A 88 12.71 -1.03 -2.58
N PHE A 89 11.85 -0.78 -3.56
CA PHE A 89 11.22 -1.83 -4.36
C PHE A 89 11.92 -1.96 -5.71
N LYS A 90 11.92 -3.18 -6.24
CA LYS A 90 12.34 -3.49 -7.59
C LYS A 90 11.22 -4.25 -8.28
N GLY A 91 10.97 -3.91 -9.53
CA GLY A 91 10.19 -4.72 -10.44
C GLY A 91 11.01 -4.97 -11.72
N ARG A 92 10.34 -4.97 -12.86
CA ARG A 92 10.96 -5.18 -14.17
C ARG A 92 11.27 -3.87 -14.91
N GLY A 93 12.19 -3.92 -15.85
CA GLY A 93 12.45 -2.85 -16.81
C GLY A 93 11.46 -2.88 -17.97
N ILE A 94 11.50 -1.82 -18.79
CA ILE A 94 10.68 -1.72 -20.01
C ILE A 94 11.12 -2.78 -21.04
N PHE A 95 12.44 -3.00 -21.16
CA PHE A 95 13.02 -3.93 -22.14
C PHE A 95 13.67 -5.17 -21.50
N GLN A 96 14.07 -5.10 -20.21
CA GLN A 96 14.76 -6.18 -19.50
C GLN A 96 13.97 -6.60 -18.25
N TYR A 97 13.94 -7.89 -17.93
CA TYR A 97 13.18 -8.43 -16.78
C TYR A 97 13.96 -8.46 -15.45
N ALA A 98 15.21 -7.97 -15.43
CA ALA A 98 16.10 -8.12 -14.27
C ALA A 98 15.92 -7.03 -13.20
N VAL A 99 15.78 -5.76 -13.60
CA VAL A 99 15.64 -4.62 -12.67
C VAL A 99 14.87 -3.49 -13.37
N GLY A 100 13.90 -2.89 -12.68
CA GLY A 100 13.26 -1.64 -13.09
C GLY A 100 12.11 -1.21 -12.18
N PHE A 101 11.30 -0.28 -12.66
CA PHE A 101 10.19 0.33 -11.92
C PHE A 101 8.80 -0.18 -12.33
N LEU A 102 8.71 -1.05 -13.35
CA LEU A 102 7.43 -1.63 -13.76
C LEU A 102 7.07 -2.84 -12.88
N PRO A 103 5.78 -3.11 -12.65
CA PRO A 103 5.37 -4.28 -11.88
C PRO A 103 5.75 -5.57 -12.60
N ASN A 104 6.11 -6.59 -11.82
CA ASN A 104 6.25 -7.96 -12.27
C ASN A 104 4.94 -8.45 -12.89
N ARG A 105 5.05 -9.36 -13.87
CA ARG A 105 3.87 -9.98 -14.47
C ARG A 105 3.36 -11.07 -13.53
N HIS A 106 2.41 -10.70 -12.69
CA HIS A 106 1.69 -11.62 -11.81
C HIS A 106 0.19 -11.41 -12.01
N ALA A 107 -0.58 -12.49 -12.02
CA ALA A 107 -2.03 -12.38 -12.05
C ALA A 107 -2.52 -11.80 -10.72
N ILE A 108 -3.48 -10.89 -10.78
CA ILE A 108 -4.12 -10.31 -9.60
C ILE A 108 -5.50 -10.93 -9.54
N ASP A 109 -5.64 -11.96 -8.71
CA ASP A 109 -6.93 -12.58 -8.43
C ASP A 109 -7.63 -11.72 -7.36
N THR A 110 -8.78 -11.14 -7.72
CA THR A 110 -9.55 -10.20 -6.86
C THR A 110 -10.78 -10.87 -6.28
#